data_AF-A0A2E4G099-F1
#
_entry.id   AF-A0A2E4G099-F1
#
_cell.length_a   1.000
_cell.length_b   1.000
_cell.length_c   1.000
_cell.angle_alpha   90.00
_cell.angle_beta   90.00
_cell.angle_gamma   90.00
#
_symmetry.space_group_name_H-M   'P 1'
#
loop_
_entity.id
_entity.type
_entity.pdbx_description
1 polymer ?
#
loop_
_entity_poly.entity_id
_entity_poly.type
_entity_poly.pdbx_seq_one_letter_code
_entity_poly.pdbx_strand_id
1 'polypeptide(L)'
;MNLNKFRHFFIHKYLVTPFTKERYMLCYDYAHKTIWFRVPKVASRTINEALQAGTDPKDYIYASSMGYAPALCKGYFRFAFVRHPEDRLLSAWRDKVLRRNHFHFDEATHEKYKTIDHFVDWLATQDIDNCDVHIRS
;
A
#
# COMPACT_ATOMS: atom_id res chain seq x y z
N MET A 1 20.07 -19.11 1.66
CA MET A 1 19.23 -17.92 1.34
C MET A 1 18.67 -18.11 -0.07
N ASN A 2 17.34 -18.03 -0.27
CA ASN A 2 16.72 -18.22 -1.58
C ASN A 2 17.26 -17.14 -2.56
N LEU A 3 17.87 -17.55 -3.66
CA LEU A 3 18.53 -16.64 -4.61
C LEU A 3 17.54 -15.60 -5.18
N ASN A 4 16.28 -15.99 -5.35
CA ASN A 4 15.21 -15.10 -5.81
C ASN A 4 14.84 -14.03 -4.76
N LYS A 5 14.90 -14.39 -3.48
CA LYS A 5 14.68 -13.46 -2.35
C LYS A 5 15.74 -12.38 -2.30
N PHE A 6 17.01 -12.75 -2.52
CA PHE A 6 18.08 -11.78 -2.66
C PHE A 6 17.87 -10.87 -3.89
N ARG A 7 17.60 -11.47 -5.05
CA ARG A 7 17.48 -10.73 -6.32
C ARG A 7 16.28 -9.81 -6.39
N HIS A 8 15.11 -10.19 -5.90
CA HIS A 8 13.92 -9.34 -6.05
C HIS A 8 13.85 -8.31 -4.93
N PHE A 9 13.75 -8.76 -3.67
CA PHE A 9 13.51 -7.85 -2.55
C PHE A 9 14.69 -6.91 -2.28
N PHE A 10 15.93 -7.43 -2.19
CA PHE A 10 17.06 -6.57 -1.82
C PHE A 10 17.47 -5.62 -2.96
N ILE A 11 17.48 -6.09 -4.20
CA ILE A 11 17.78 -5.20 -5.35
C ILE A 11 16.69 -4.12 -5.45
N HIS A 12 15.40 -4.47 -5.34
CA HIS A 12 14.36 -3.45 -5.33
C HIS A 12 14.54 -2.45 -4.18
N LYS A 13 14.78 -2.93 -2.96
CA LYS A 13 14.88 -2.08 -1.77
C LYS A 13 16.11 -1.16 -1.78
N TYR A 14 17.26 -1.66 -2.18
CA TYR A 14 18.53 -0.96 -1.98
C TYR A 14 19.17 -0.43 -3.27
N LEU A 15 18.84 -1.01 -4.42
CA LEU A 15 19.45 -0.65 -5.71
C LEU A 15 18.47 0.01 -6.68
N VAL A 16 17.16 -0.25 -6.59
CA VAL A 16 16.16 0.40 -7.45
C VAL A 16 15.53 1.59 -6.74
N THR A 17 15.10 1.42 -5.49
CA THR A 17 14.40 2.45 -4.72
C THR A 17 15.10 3.82 -4.70
N PRO A 18 16.44 3.93 -4.57
CA PRO A 18 17.12 5.23 -4.59
C PRO A 18 16.97 6.00 -5.91
N PHE A 19 16.71 5.32 -7.03
CA PHE A 19 16.68 5.90 -8.37
C PHE A 19 15.27 5.99 -8.96
N THR A 20 14.24 5.60 -8.21
CA THR A 20 12.85 5.65 -8.65
C THR A 20 12.04 6.59 -7.77
N LYS A 21 11.28 7.49 -8.41
CA LYS A 21 10.29 8.34 -7.71
C LYS A 21 9.11 7.51 -7.21
N GLU A 22 8.58 6.65 -8.07
CA GLU A 22 7.45 5.78 -7.76
C GLU A 22 7.82 4.69 -6.76
N ARG A 23 6.93 4.47 -5.79
CA ARG A 23 7.10 3.44 -4.76
C ARG A 23 5.81 2.68 -4.54
N TYR A 24 5.96 1.36 -4.41
CA TYR A 24 4.85 0.44 -4.26
C TYR A 24 4.96 -0.34 -2.97
N MET A 25 3.82 -0.56 -2.34
CA MET A 25 3.71 -1.47 -1.20
C MET A 25 3.65 -2.92 -1.71
N LEU A 26 4.81 -3.57 -1.82
CA LEU A 26 4.90 -4.90 -2.40
C LEU A 26 4.79 -6.02 -1.37
N CYS A 27 4.29 -7.15 -1.82
CA CYS A 27 4.44 -8.42 -1.16
C CYS A 27 4.91 -9.47 -2.16
N TYR A 28 5.86 -10.31 -1.73
CA TYR A 28 6.44 -11.36 -2.55
C TYR A 28 6.04 -12.72 -1.98
N ASP A 29 5.51 -13.57 -2.84
CA ASP A 29 5.32 -14.98 -2.57
C ASP A 29 6.19 -15.77 -3.55
N TYR A 30 7.32 -16.28 -3.04
CA TYR A 30 8.28 -17.02 -3.85
C TYR A 30 7.84 -18.46 -4.13
N ALA A 31 6.98 -19.04 -3.28
CA ALA A 31 6.45 -20.39 -3.47
C ALA A 31 5.51 -20.43 -4.68
N HIS A 32 4.62 -19.45 -4.78
CA HIS A 32 3.66 -19.33 -5.88
C HIS A 32 4.15 -18.48 -7.05
N LYS A 33 5.36 -17.90 -6.96
CA LYS A 33 5.93 -16.94 -7.93
C LYS A 33 4.96 -15.79 -8.20
N THR A 34 4.44 -15.18 -7.14
CA THR A 34 3.53 -14.04 -7.26
C THR A 34 4.05 -12.79 -6.56
N ILE A 35 3.61 -11.64 -7.05
CA ILE A 35 3.88 -10.33 -6.47
C ILE A 35 2.56 -9.60 -6.32
N TRP A 36 2.23 -9.29 -5.08
CA TRP A 36 1.02 -8.55 -4.74
C TRP A 36 1.35 -7.08 -4.50
N PHE A 37 0.74 -6.22 -5.31
CA PHE A 37 0.75 -4.77 -5.13
C PHE A 37 -0.37 -4.41 -4.16
N ARG A 38 0.00 -4.08 -2.92
CA ARG A 38 -0.96 -3.83 -1.85
C ARG A 38 -1.51 -2.41 -1.98
N VAL A 39 -2.81 -2.33 -2.26
CA VAL A 39 -3.57 -1.09 -2.19
C VAL A 39 -4.17 -0.97 -0.77
N PRO A 40 -4.14 0.20 -0.12
CA PRO A 40 -4.83 0.37 1.16
C PRO A 40 -6.34 0.26 1.02
N LYS A 41 -7.02 -0.13 2.11
CA LYS A 41 -8.50 -0.10 2.25
C LYS A 41 -9.30 -1.05 1.34
N VAL A 42 -8.63 -2.08 0.82
CA VAL A 42 -9.22 -3.17 0.02
C VAL A 42 -9.22 -4.51 0.77
N ALA A 43 -9.37 -4.48 2.09
CA ALA A 43 -9.25 -5.66 2.97
C ALA A 43 -7.84 -6.33 2.97
N SER A 44 -6.79 -5.52 2.82
CA SER A 44 -5.40 -5.99 2.76
C SER A 44 -4.94 -6.84 3.95
N ARG A 45 -5.50 -6.66 5.16
CA ARG A 45 -5.17 -7.52 6.31
C ARG A 45 -5.66 -8.95 6.10
N THR A 46 -6.92 -9.12 5.73
CA THR A 46 -7.53 -10.43 5.46
C THR A 46 -6.88 -11.12 4.27
N ILE A 47 -6.56 -10.37 3.22
CA ILE A 47 -5.81 -10.90 2.06
C ILE A 47 -4.42 -11.38 2.50
N ASN A 48 -3.71 -10.61 3.32
CA ASN A 48 -2.40 -10.99 3.83
C ASN A 48 -2.48 -12.29 4.66
N GLU A 49 -3.46 -12.41 5.54
CA GLU A 49 -3.67 -13.62 6.35
C GLU A 49 -3.94 -14.84 5.46
N ALA A 50 -4.80 -14.71 4.44
CA ALA A 50 -5.10 -15.78 3.51
C ALA A 50 -3.87 -16.22 2.69
N LEU A 51 -3.07 -15.26 2.20
CA LEU A 51 -1.85 -15.56 1.45
C LEU A 51 -0.78 -16.20 2.35
N GLN A 52 -0.62 -15.72 3.59
CA GLN A 52 0.33 -16.30 4.54
C GLN A 52 -0.05 -17.72 4.95
N ALA A 53 -1.34 -18.03 5.09
CA ALA A 53 -1.79 -19.38 5.43
C ALA A 53 -1.41 -20.42 4.36
N GLY A 54 -1.27 -20.00 3.10
CA GLY A 54 -0.90 -20.88 1.99
C GLY A 54 0.61 -21.02 1.75
N THR A 55 1.46 -20.28 2.46
CA THR A 55 2.88 -20.13 2.11
C THR A 55 3.79 -20.26 3.33
N ASP A 56 4.93 -20.93 3.18
CA ASP A 56 5.95 -21.01 4.22
C ASP A 56 6.50 -19.58 4.53
N PRO A 57 6.59 -19.18 5.82
CA PRO A 57 7.11 -17.86 6.21
C PRO A 57 8.45 -17.47 5.57
N LYS A 58 9.31 -18.43 5.22
CA LYS A 58 10.61 -18.15 4.58
C LYS A 58 10.47 -17.63 3.13
N ASP A 59 9.39 -18.02 2.47
CA ASP A 59 9.07 -17.75 1.06
C ASP A 59 8.04 -16.62 0.89
N TYR A 60 7.54 -16.04 1.99
CA TYR A 60 6.66 -14.88 1.98
C TYR A 60 7.37 -13.64 2.51
N ILE A 61 7.24 -12.50 1.83
CA ILE A 61 7.75 -11.21 2.31
C ILE A 61 6.66 -10.15 2.19
N TYR A 62 6.24 -9.62 3.34
CA TYR A 62 5.41 -8.43 3.44
C TYR A 62 6.32 -7.18 3.47
N ALA A 63 6.71 -6.69 2.30
CA ALA A 63 7.75 -5.64 2.18
C ALA A 63 7.24 -4.25 2.64
N SER A 64 8.14 -3.27 2.74
CA SER A 64 7.77 -1.85 2.87
C SER A 64 7.48 -1.23 1.49
N SER A 65 7.12 0.06 1.47
CA SER A 65 7.09 0.82 0.22
C SER A 65 8.50 0.86 -0.40
N MET A 66 8.63 0.53 -1.69
CA MET A 66 9.89 0.45 -2.42
C MET A 66 9.73 0.65 -3.93
N GLY A 67 10.82 1.02 -4.60
CA GLY A 67 10.90 1.04 -6.05
C GLY A 67 10.71 -0.36 -6.65
N TYR A 68 10.24 -0.42 -7.88
CA TYR A 68 9.93 -1.67 -8.58
C TYR A 68 10.52 -1.67 -9.99
N ALA A 69 11.25 -2.73 -10.33
CA ALA A 69 11.81 -2.97 -11.65
C ALA A 69 11.22 -4.25 -12.25
N PRO A 70 10.25 -4.15 -13.19
CA PRO A 70 9.55 -5.32 -13.74
C PRO A 70 10.48 -6.38 -14.34
N ALA A 71 11.59 -5.96 -14.92
CA ALA A 71 12.58 -6.86 -15.54
C ALA A 71 13.19 -7.86 -14.55
N LEU A 72 13.33 -7.48 -13.27
CA LEU A 72 13.90 -8.34 -12.24
C LEU A 72 12.96 -9.48 -11.86
N CYS A 73 11.64 -9.29 -12.03
CA CYS A 73 10.61 -10.25 -11.65
C CYS A 73 9.95 -10.93 -12.86
N LYS A 74 10.70 -11.12 -13.94
CA LYS A 74 10.21 -11.82 -15.13
C LYS A 74 9.72 -13.22 -14.74
N GLY A 75 8.52 -13.58 -15.19
CA GLY A 75 7.88 -14.86 -14.88
C GLY A 75 7.12 -14.92 -13.54
N TYR A 76 7.05 -13.81 -12.80
CA TYR A 76 6.16 -13.71 -11.63
C TYR A 76 4.80 -13.17 -12.06
N PHE A 77 3.73 -13.80 -11.58
CA PHE A 77 2.38 -13.28 -11.71
C PHE A 77 2.21 -12.06 -10.80
N ARG A 78 1.59 -11.00 -11.32
CA ARG A 78 1.45 -9.72 -10.62
C ARG A 78 -0.01 -9.39 -10.51
N PHE A 79 -0.45 -9.00 -9.32
CA PHE A 79 -1.84 -8.67 -9.08
C PHE A 79 -1.98 -7.59 -8.01
N ALA A 80 -3.16 -6.97 -8.01
CA ALA A 80 -3.62 -6.05 -7.00
C ALA A 80 -5.11 -6.30 -6.75
N PHE A 81 -5.59 -5.91 -5.59
CA PHE A 81 -7.01 -5.82 -5.33
C PHE A 81 -7.41 -4.35 -5.35
N VAL A 82 -8.55 -4.08 -5.97
CA VAL A 82 -9.15 -2.75 -6.06
C VAL A 82 -10.53 -2.77 -5.41
N ARG A 83 -11.04 -1.59 -5.06
CA ARG A 83 -12.37 -1.39 -4.48
C ARG A 83 -12.99 -0.15 -5.11
N HIS A 84 -14.32 -0.07 -5.11
CA HIS A 84 -15.03 1.13 -5.52
C HIS A 84 -14.41 2.39 -4.86
N PRO A 85 -14.07 3.44 -5.62
CA PRO A 85 -13.33 4.59 -5.10
C PRO A 85 -14.02 5.26 -3.90
N GLU A 86 -15.34 5.46 -3.96
CA GLU A 86 -16.12 6.10 -2.89
C GLU A 86 -16.09 5.28 -1.59
N ASP A 87 -16.26 3.97 -1.70
CA ASP A 87 -16.20 3.08 -0.53
C ASP A 87 -14.80 3.07 0.09
N ARG A 88 -13.77 3.11 -0.76
CA ARG A 88 -12.37 3.15 -0.34
C ARG A 88 -12.09 4.45 0.42
N LEU A 89 -12.58 5.57 -0.11
CA LEU A 89 -12.50 6.89 0.50
C LEU A 89 -13.22 6.93 1.85
N LEU A 90 -14.48 6.48 1.92
CA LEU A 90 -15.23 6.42 3.17
C LEU A 90 -14.56 5.51 4.20
N SER A 91 -13.97 4.39 3.76
CA SER A 91 -13.18 3.52 4.64
C SER A 91 -11.89 4.19 5.12
N ALA A 92 -11.27 5.04 4.31
CA ALA A 92 -10.11 5.83 4.71
C ALA A 92 -10.52 6.88 5.75
N TRP A 93 -11.52 7.69 5.46
CA TRP A 93 -12.04 8.73 6.34
C TRP A 93 -12.46 8.20 7.72
N ARG A 94 -13.29 7.16 7.77
CA ARG A 94 -13.73 6.54 9.05
C ARG A 94 -12.56 6.07 9.89
N ASP A 95 -11.54 5.50 9.26
CA ASP A 95 -10.40 4.94 9.96
C ASP A 95 -9.29 5.96 10.27
N LYS A 96 -9.14 7.01 9.47
CA LYS A 96 -8.01 7.96 9.53
C LYS A 96 -8.38 9.34 10.07
N VAL A 97 -9.67 9.62 10.18
CA VAL A 97 -10.20 10.86 10.75
C VAL A 97 -11.11 10.56 11.93
N LEU A 98 -12.16 9.73 11.76
CA LEU A 98 -13.12 9.52 12.86
C LEU A 98 -12.52 8.74 14.03
N ARG A 99 -11.80 7.65 13.75
CA ARG A 99 -11.22 6.78 14.79
C ARG A 99 -9.90 7.27 15.36
N ARG A 100 -9.15 8.06 14.57
CA ARG A 100 -7.83 8.57 14.93
C ARG A 100 -7.58 9.83 14.13
N ASN A 101 -6.80 10.75 14.67
CA ASN A 101 -6.31 11.91 13.95
C ASN A 101 -5.00 11.53 13.21
N HIS A 102 -5.08 10.70 12.16
CA HIS A 102 -3.90 10.19 11.46
C HIS A 102 -3.13 11.30 10.73
N PHE A 103 -3.83 12.34 10.28
CA PHE A 103 -3.24 13.45 9.55
C PHE A 103 -2.72 14.57 10.47
N HIS A 104 -2.78 14.39 11.79
CA HIS A 104 -2.26 15.34 12.78
C HIS A 104 -2.86 16.75 12.66
N PHE A 105 -4.15 16.84 12.39
CA PHE A 105 -4.88 18.11 12.41
C PHE A 105 -4.88 18.70 13.83
N ASP A 106 -4.96 20.03 13.96
CA ASP A 106 -5.34 20.63 15.23
C ASP A 106 -6.78 20.23 15.62
N GLU A 107 -7.15 20.41 16.89
CA GLU A 107 -8.44 19.94 17.42
C GLU A 107 -9.65 20.52 16.67
N ALA A 108 -9.64 21.83 16.38
CA ALA A 108 -10.74 22.49 15.69
C ALA A 108 -10.88 21.98 14.25
N THR A 109 -9.76 21.85 13.54
CA THR A 109 -9.72 21.27 12.19
C THR A 109 -10.13 19.81 12.18
N HIS A 110 -9.70 19.03 13.19
CA HIS A 110 -10.05 17.62 13.32
C HIS A 110 -11.55 17.44 13.49
N GLU A 111 -12.19 18.19 14.39
CA GLU A 111 -13.64 18.15 14.58
C GLU A 111 -14.38 18.55 13.30
N LYS A 112 -13.93 19.60 12.61
CA LYS A 112 -14.51 20.01 11.31
C LYS A 112 -14.47 18.88 10.28
N TYR A 113 -13.34 18.19 10.17
CA TYR A 113 -13.16 17.11 9.18
C TYR A 113 -13.81 15.78 9.60
N LYS A 114 -14.42 15.68 10.80
CA LYS A 114 -15.36 14.59 11.11
C LYS A 114 -16.69 14.70 10.37
N THR A 115 -16.91 15.77 9.61
CA THR A 115 -17.96 15.86 8.58
C THR A 115 -17.35 15.55 7.21
N ILE A 116 -17.96 14.62 6.46
CA ILE A 116 -17.37 14.10 5.21
C ILE A 116 -17.19 15.20 4.15
N ASP A 117 -18.14 16.12 4.01
CA ASP A 117 -18.07 17.17 2.99
C ASP A 117 -16.84 18.05 3.18
N HIS A 118 -16.57 18.48 4.42
CA HIS A 118 -15.37 19.26 4.74
C HIS A 118 -14.07 18.47 4.55
N PHE A 119 -14.11 17.15 4.77
CA PHE A 119 -12.96 16.30 4.49
C PHE A 119 -12.72 16.16 2.98
N VAL A 120 -13.79 16.07 2.17
CA VAL A 120 -13.70 16.04 0.70
C VAL A 120 -13.15 17.36 0.16
N ASP A 121 -13.59 18.50 0.71
CA ASP A 121 -13.04 19.81 0.37
C ASP A 121 -11.52 19.86 0.63
N TRP A 122 -11.08 19.37 1.78
CA TRP A 122 -9.65 19.27 2.10
C TRP A 122 -8.89 18.30 1.18
N LEU A 123 -9.51 17.19 0.80
CA LEU A 123 -8.92 16.24 -0.15
C LEU A 123 -8.68 16.87 -1.52
N ALA A 124 -9.60 17.72 -1.97
CA ALA A 124 -9.46 18.43 -3.25
C ALA A 124 -8.25 19.39 -3.27
N THR A 125 -7.70 19.78 -2.12
CA THR A 125 -6.49 20.62 -2.04
C THR A 125 -5.20 19.81 -1.98
N GLN A 126 -5.25 18.48 -1.93
CA GLN A 126 -4.06 17.64 -1.80
C GLN A 126 -3.39 17.41 -3.15
N ASP A 127 -2.05 17.42 -3.16
CA ASP A 127 -1.26 16.99 -4.31
C ASP A 127 -1.31 15.45 -4.42
N ILE A 128 -1.92 14.94 -5.48
CA ILE A 128 -2.11 13.50 -5.68
C ILE A 128 -0.77 12.74 -5.74
N ASP A 129 0.29 13.39 -6.26
CA ASP A 129 1.61 12.77 -6.40
C ASP A 129 2.34 12.72 -5.05
N ASN A 130 2.02 13.66 -4.15
CA ASN A 130 2.68 13.86 -2.86
C ASN A 130 1.74 13.81 -1.64
N CYS A 131 0.66 13.02 -1.72
CA CYS A 131 -0.27 12.83 -0.60
C CYS A 131 -0.04 11.50 0.13
N ASP A 132 -0.65 11.36 1.32
CA ASP A 132 -0.62 10.12 2.10
C ASP A 132 -1.22 8.94 1.31
N VAL A 133 -0.59 7.77 1.44
CA VAL A 133 -0.95 6.54 0.70
C VAL A 133 -2.40 6.11 0.91
N HIS A 134 -3.04 6.48 2.02
CA HIS A 134 -4.42 6.13 2.34
C HIS A 134 -5.46 6.95 1.58
N ILE A 135 -5.07 8.09 1.02
CA ILE A 135 -5.94 9.00 0.25
C ILE A 135 -5.50 9.11 -1.22
N ARG A 136 -4.25 8.71 -1.52
CA ARG A 136 -3.73 8.57 -2.89
C ARG A 136 -4.54 7.57 -3.70
N SER A 137 -5.19 8.03 -4.78
CA SER A 137 -6.11 7.25 -5.63
C SER A 137 -5.57 7.12 -7.05
#